data_AF-A0A0C2F2U2-F1
#
_entry.id   AF-A0A0C2F2U2-F1
#
_cell.length_a   1.000
_cell.length_b   1.000
_cell.length_c   1.000
_cell.angle_alpha   90.00
_cell.angle_beta   90.00
_cell.angle_gamma   90.00
#
_symmetry.space_group_name_H-M   'P 1'
#
loop_
_entity.id
_entity.type
_entity.pdbx_description
1 polymer ?
#
loop_
_entity_poly.entity_id
_entity_poly.type
_entity_poly.pdbx_seq_one_letter_code
_entity_poly.pdbx_strand_id
1 'polypeptide(L)'
;CLVPGAGSFEIAAYCMLKKEMESLKGRAKLGALAYANALLVIPKTLAINSGYDAQETIVKLVEERESSGDIPVGIDLASGEPEQPV
;
A
#
# COMPACT_ATOMS: atom_id res chain seq x y z
N CYS A 1 -17.17 -3.51 12.63
CA CYS A 1 -16.79 -3.09 11.27
C CYS A 1 -15.69 -4.00 10.76
N LEU A 2 -15.63 -4.25 9.45
CA LEU A 2 -14.62 -5.10 8.80
C LEU A 2 -13.77 -4.24 7.86
N VAL A 3 -12.54 -4.67 7.59
CA VAL A 3 -11.58 -3.98 6.71
C VAL A 3 -10.97 -5.01 5.75
N PRO A 4 -10.81 -4.69 4.46
CA PRO A 4 -10.14 -5.55 3.50
C PRO A 4 -8.67 -5.80 3.89
N GLY A 5 -8.26 -7.07 3.84
CA GLY A 5 -6.92 -7.54 4.22
C GLY A 5 -5.92 -7.55 3.07
N ALA A 6 -4.98 -8.49 3.09
CA ALA A 6 -3.97 -8.71 2.04
C ALA A 6 -3.17 -7.44 1.66
N GLY A 7 -2.78 -6.64 2.65
CA GLY A 7 -2.03 -5.40 2.42
C GLY A 7 -2.88 -4.25 1.87
N SER A 8 -4.19 -4.44 1.66
CA SER A 8 -5.03 -3.44 1.01
C SER A 8 -5.19 -2.17 1.83
N PHE A 9 -5.42 -2.33 3.14
CA PHE A 9 -5.48 -1.21 4.06
C PHE A 9 -4.16 -0.44 4.09
N GLU A 10 -3.03 -1.14 4.14
CA GLU A 10 -1.70 -0.53 4.21
C GLU A 10 -1.38 0.28 2.94
N ILE A 11 -1.71 -0.24 1.76
CA ILE A 11 -1.54 0.47 0.48
C ILE A 11 -2.46 1.70 0.43
N ALA A 12 -3.74 1.56 0.80
CA ALA A 12 -4.67 2.69 0.82
C ALA A 12 -4.23 3.80 1.80
N ALA A 13 -3.78 3.41 2.99
CA ALA A 13 -3.27 4.34 3.99
C ALA A 13 -1.97 5.03 3.53
N TYR A 14 -1.06 4.30 2.87
CA TYR A 14 0.13 4.87 2.24
C TYR A 14 -0.24 5.95 1.21
N CYS A 15 -1.14 5.64 0.26
CA CYS A 15 -1.54 6.59 -0.78
C CYS A 15 -2.24 7.82 -0.19
N MET A 16 -3.10 7.63 0.82
CA MET A 16 -3.76 8.74 1.53
C MET A 16 -2.73 9.63 2.24
N LEU A 17 -1.82 9.05 3.03
CA LEU A 17 -0.80 9.80 3.75
C LEU A 17 0.11 10.57 2.78
N LYS A 18 0.45 9.96 1.64
CA LYS A 18 1.29 10.60 0.61
C LYS A 18 0.63 11.86 0.04
N LYS A 19 -0.69 11.85 -0.15
CA LYS A 19 -1.48 13.03 -0.56
C LYS A 19 -1.54 14.07 0.56
N GLU A 20 -1.82 13.66 1.80
CA GLU A 20 -1.93 14.55 2.96
C GLU A 20 -0.60 15.22 3.34
N MET A 21 0.54 14.57 3.05
CA MET A 21 1.88 15.11 3.28
C MET A 21 2.17 16.44 2.56
N GLU A 22 1.39 16.80 1.54
CA GLU A 22 1.49 18.12 0.89
C GLU A 22 1.08 19.26 1.84
N SER A 23 0.15 18.99 2.76
CA SER A 23 -0.30 19.97 3.76
C SER A 23 0.67 20.13 4.94
N LEU A 24 1.51 19.12 5.18
CA LEU A 24 2.44 19.06 6.32
C LEU A 24 3.74 19.83 6.06
N LYS A 25 4.28 20.46 7.10
CA LYS A 25 5.52 21.25 7.03
C LYS A 25 6.57 20.78 8.05
N GLY A 26 7.83 21.01 7.72
CA GLY A 26 8.97 20.76 8.62
C GLY A 26 9.08 19.29 9.05
N ARG A 27 9.38 19.08 10.34
CA ARG A 27 9.65 17.75 10.91
C ARG A 27 8.45 16.79 10.85
N ALA A 28 7.22 17.32 10.89
CA ALA A 28 6.00 16.50 10.82
C ALA A 28 5.90 15.74 9.49
N LYS A 29 6.30 16.38 8.37
CA LYS A 29 6.30 15.75 7.05
C LYS A 29 7.26 14.55 6.99
N LEU A 30 8.44 14.67 7.60
CA LEU A 30 9.42 13.59 7.66
C LEU A 30 8.90 12.39 8.48
N GLY A 31 8.24 12.67 9.61
CA GLY A 31 7.61 11.64 10.43
C GLY A 31 6.48 10.91 9.69
N ALA A 32 5.61 11.67 9.00
CA ALA A 32 4.54 11.10 8.18
C ALA A 32 5.10 10.23 7.04
N LEU A 33 6.17 10.67 6.37
CA LEU A 33 6.83 9.89 5.32
C LEU A 33 7.42 8.59 5.87
N ALA A 34 8.10 8.65 7.02
CA ALA A 34 8.65 7.47 7.67
C ALA A 34 7.54 6.47 8.05
N TYR A 35 6.42 6.97 8.58
CA TYR A 35 5.27 6.14 8.93
C TYR A 35 4.61 5.50 7.69
N ALA A 36 4.38 6.28 6.64
CA ALA A 36 3.83 5.77 5.39
C ALA A 36 4.72 4.66 4.79
N ASN A 37 6.04 4.87 4.77
CA ASN A 37 6.98 3.86 4.30
C ASN A 37 7.01 2.61 5.20
N ALA A 38 6.80 2.76 6.51
CA ALA A 38 6.73 1.64 7.44
C ALA A 38 5.50 0.75 7.19
N LEU A 39 4.35 1.33 6.81
CA LEU A 39 3.15 0.55 6.44
C LEU A 39 3.42 -0.42 5.30
N LEU A 40 4.27 -0.04 4.34
CA LEU A 40 4.63 -0.89 3.20
C LEU A 40 5.39 -2.16 3.60
N VAL A 41 5.85 -2.30 4.86
CA VAL A 41 6.53 -3.53 5.31
C VAL A 41 5.61 -4.75 5.18
N ILE A 42 4.32 -4.60 5.49
CA ILE A 42 3.35 -5.71 5.47
C ILE A 42 3.16 -6.25 4.05
N PRO A 43 2.77 -5.45 3.04
CA PRO A 43 2.62 -5.96 1.68
C PRO A 43 3.95 -6.41 1.06
N LYS A 44 5.08 -5.80 1.43
CA LYS A 44 6.41 -6.28 1.00
C LYS A 44 6.70 -7.68 1.54
N THR A 45 6.42 -7.92 2.80
CA THR A 45 6.62 -9.24 3.41
C THR A 45 5.70 -10.28 2.77
N LEU A 46 4.45 -9.93 2.46
CA LEU A 46 3.54 -10.82 1.73
C LEU A 46 4.07 -11.18 0.33
N ALA A 47 4.56 -10.20 -0.43
CA ALA A 47 5.16 -10.41 -1.74
C ALA A 47 6.39 -11.34 -1.66
N ILE A 48 7.33 -11.06 -0.75
CA ILE A 48 8.55 -11.86 -0.56
C ILE A 48 8.21 -13.29 -0.16
N ASN A 49 7.30 -13.47 0.81
CA ASN A 49 6.90 -14.80 1.26
C ASN A 49 6.19 -15.61 0.18
N SER A 50 5.60 -14.94 -0.80
CA SER A 50 4.93 -15.56 -1.96
C SER A 50 5.85 -15.72 -3.17
N GLY A 51 7.12 -15.30 -3.06
CA GLY A 51 8.13 -15.47 -4.11
C GLY A 51 8.16 -14.38 -5.19
N TYR A 52 7.50 -13.23 -4.95
CA TYR A 52 7.46 -12.11 -5.89
C TYR A 52 8.45 -11.00 -5.53
N ASP A 53 8.80 -10.17 -6.52
CA ASP A 53 9.63 -8.98 -6.28
C ASP A 53 8.85 -7.93 -5.49
N ALA A 54 9.35 -7.63 -4.29
CA ALA A 54 8.68 -6.74 -3.36
C ALA A 54 8.54 -5.30 -3.87
N GLN A 55 9.46 -4.83 -4.73
CA GLN A 55 9.38 -3.46 -5.25
C GLN A 55 8.40 -3.40 -6.40
N GLU A 56 8.48 -4.33 -7.34
CA GLU A 56 7.57 -4.41 -8.48
C GLU A 56 6.12 -4.56 -8.03
N THR A 57 5.84 -5.48 -7.10
CA THR A 57 4.48 -5.67 -6.57
C THR A 57 3.94 -4.41 -5.89
N ILE A 58 4.75 -3.71 -5.10
CA ILE A 58 4.31 -2.48 -4.42
C ILE A 58 4.01 -1.36 -5.43
N VAL A 59 4.82 -1.23 -6.48
CA VAL A 59 4.59 -0.25 -7.55
C VAL A 59 3.24 -0.52 -8.21
N LYS A 60 2.99 -1.78 -8.63
CA LYS A 60 1.71 -2.18 -9.23
C LYS A 60 0.51 -1.92 -8.31
N LEU A 61 0.62 -2.27 -7.03
CA LEU A 61 -0.45 -2.05 -6.05
C LEU A 61 -0.77 -0.56 -5.85
N VAL A 62 0.26 0.30 -5.80
CA VAL A 62 0.08 1.74 -5.63
C VAL A 62 -0.52 2.36 -6.89
N GLU A 63 -0.03 1.98 -8.07
CA GLU A 63 -0.56 2.45 -9.36
C GLU A 63 -2.05 2.07 -9.52
N GLU A 64 -2.40 0.81 -9.24
CA GLU A 64 -3.78 0.36 -9.27
C GLU A 64 -4.62 1.09 -8.21
N ARG A 65 -4.18 1.19 -6.95
CA ARG A 65 -4.93 1.93 -5.93
C ARG A 65 -5.16 3.40 -6.30
N GLU A 66 -4.21 4.05 -6.97
CA GLU A 66 -4.37 5.42 -7.43
C GLU A 66 -5.34 5.54 -8.62
N SER A 67 -5.43 4.51 -9.47
CA SER A 67 -6.32 4.46 -10.64
C SER A 67 -7.75 4.03 -10.30
N SER A 68 -7.95 3.09 -9.38
CA SER A 68 -9.26 2.50 -9.04
C SER A 68 -10.07 3.32 -8.03
N GLY A 69 -9.56 4.47 -7.57
CA GLY A 69 -10.27 5.37 -6.65
C GLY A 69 -10.50 4.76 -5.27
N ASP A 70 -11.77 4.56 -4.88
CA ASP A 70 -12.14 4.02 -3.56
C ASP A 70 -12.16 2.49 -3.49
N ILE A 71 -12.00 1.79 -4.62
CA ILE A 71 -11.99 0.32 -4.66
C ILE A 71 -10.77 -0.21 -3.88
N PRO A 72 -10.95 -1.11 -2.90
CA PRO A 72 -9.83 -1.69 -2.18
C PRO A 72 -9.01 -2.58 -3.10
N VAL A 73 -7.69 -2.42 -3.04
CA VAL A 73 -6.72 -3.16 -3.84
C VAL A 73 -5.75 -3.83 -2.89
N GLY A 74 -5.60 -5.14 -2.95
CA GLY A 74 -4.66 -5.94 -2.17
C GLY A 74 -3.79 -6.81 -3.07
N ILE A 75 -2.82 -7.50 -2.50
CA ILE A 75 -1.99 -8.47 -3.23
C ILE A 75 -2.70 -9.83 -3.30
N ASP A 76 -2.83 -10.39 -4.51
CA ASP A 76 -3.10 -11.81 -4.66
C ASP A 76 -1.80 -12.60 -4.43
N LEU A 77 -1.81 -13.52 -3.46
CA LEU A 77 -0.64 -14.32 -3.11
C LEU A 77 -0.35 -15.44 -4.12
N ALA A 78 -1.27 -15.74 -5.04
CA ALA A 78 -1.10 -16.77 -6.07
C ALA A 78 -0.54 -16.23 -7.39
N SER A 79 -0.78 -14.96 -7.71
CA SER A 79 -0.26 -14.29 -8.91
C SER A 79 0.77 -13.20 -8.62
N GLY A 80 0.75 -12.59 -7.43
CA GLY A 80 1.57 -11.42 -7.09
C GLY A 80 1.04 -10.11 -7.66
N GLU A 81 -0.13 -10.14 -8.30
CA GLU A 81 -0.76 -9.01 -8.97
C GLU A 81 -1.78 -8.30 -8.05
N PRO A 82 -2.13 -7.04 -8.35
CA PRO A 82 -3.20 -6.32 -7.66
C PRO A 82 -4.57 -6.97 -7.90
N GLU A 83 -5.31 -7.24 -6.84
CA GLU A 83 -6.68 -7.76 -6.93
C GLU A 83 -7.58 -7.11 -5.86
N GLN A 84 -8.89 -7.06 -6.13
CA GLN A 84 -9.86 -6.66 -5.13
C GLN A 84 -10.05 -7.78 -4.10
N PRO A 85 -9.71 -7.55 -2.81
CA PRO A 85 -9.88 -8.56 -1.78
C PRO A 85 -11.38 -8.80 -1.52
N VAL A 86 -11.78 -10.06 -1.62
CA VAL A 86 -13.16 -10.55 -1.41
C VAL A 86 -13.46 -10.87 0.05
#